data_AF-A0A2V3PND1-F1
#
_entry.id   AF-A0A2V3PND1-F1
#
_cell.length_a   1.000
_cell.length_b   1.000
_cell.length_c   1.000
_cell.angle_alpha   90.00
_cell.angle_beta   90.00
_cell.angle_gamma   90.00
#
_symmetry.space_group_name_H-M   'P 1'
#
loop_
_entity.id
_entity.type
_entity.pdbx_description
1 polymer ?
#
loop_
_entity_poly.entity_id
_entity_poly.type
_entity_poly.pdbx_seq_one_letter_code
_entity_poly.pdbx_strand_id
1 'polypeptide(L)'
;MKLPKLLKYYFFFLLIALSLFSCKKDNSQELLQKAQNSLAVSKPDVAMGLLDSIRNPENMDKNDYMQYIVTYIGAKYEAGKDITKDSLILVAQRYFYMKGKPDESAIANYYAAQFYDENANFPKALEFYMNTVLEADKSNNSER
;
A
#
# COMPACT_ATOMS: atom_id res chain seq x y z
N MET A 1 54.39 -1.42 24.89
CA MET A 1 53.86 -1.07 23.55
C MET A 1 52.63 -1.93 23.22
N LYS A 2 51.44 -1.60 23.76
CA LYS A 2 50.15 -2.31 23.52
C LYS A 2 49.05 -1.40 22.95
N LEU A 3 49.41 -0.18 22.53
CA LEU A 3 48.54 0.85 21.96
C LEU A 3 47.72 0.39 20.73
N PRO A 4 48.25 -0.40 19.77
CA PRO A 4 47.49 -0.72 18.55
C PRO A 4 46.38 -1.75 18.79
N LYS A 5 46.46 -2.56 19.85
CA LYS A 5 45.42 -3.54 20.20
C LYS A 5 44.19 -2.85 20.78
N LEU A 6 44.40 -1.82 21.61
CA LEU A 6 43.32 -1.03 22.22
C LEU A 6 42.55 -0.21 21.18
N LEU A 7 43.25 0.34 20.17
CA LEU A 7 42.63 1.07 19.06
C LEU A 7 41.74 0.15 18.20
N LYS A 8 42.17 -1.11 18.00
CA LYS A 8 41.42 -2.12 17.24
C LYS A 8 40.14 -2.56 17.95
N TYR A 9 40.20 -2.71 19.28
CA TYR A 9 39.01 -2.98 20.11
C TYR A 9 38.04 -1.80 20.08
N TYR A 10 38.53 -0.56 20.14
CA TYR A 10 37.69 0.63 20.07
C TYR A 10 36.95 0.74 18.72
N PHE A 11 37.65 0.46 17.62
CA PHE A 11 37.05 0.41 16.28
C PHE A 11 35.99 -0.69 16.14
N PHE A 12 36.25 -1.88 16.70
CA PHE A 12 35.28 -2.98 16.70
C PHE A 12 34.05 -2.65 17.55
N PHE A 13 34.24 -2.00 18.71
CA PHE A 13 33.16 -1.54 19.57
C PHE A 13 32.32 -0.43 18.91
N LEU A 14 32.96 0.47 18.16
CA LEU A 14 32.30 1.51 17.37
C LEU A 14 31.43 0.90 16.25
N LEU A 15 31.94 -0.11 15.54
CA LEU A 15 31.19 -0.84 14.51
C LEU A 15 29.96 -1.56 15.08
N ILE A 16 30.10 -2.20 16.25
CA ILE A 16 28.97 -2.85 16.94
C ILE A 16 27.97 -1.79 17.42
N ALA A 17 28.44 -0.68 18.01
CA ALA A 17 27.56 0.41 18.45
C ALA A 17 26.76 1.03 17.29
N LEU A 18 27.37 1.17 16.10
CA LEU A 18 26.70 1.65 14.88
C LEU A 18 25.63 0.68 14.37
N SER A 19 25.81 -0.64 14.58
CA SER A 19 24.82 -1.65 14.18
C SER A 19 23.57 -1.69 15.07
N LEU A 20 23.61 -1.11 16.28
CA LEU A 20 22.51 -1.13 17.25
C LEU A 20 21.50 0.03 17.07
N PHE A 21 21.74 0.99 16.15
CA PHE A 21 20.87 2.14 15.92
C PHE A 21 19.73 1.91 14.90
N SER A 22 19.55 0.70 14.37
CA SER A 22 18.64 0.46 13.23
C SER A 22 17.25 -0.12 13.58
N CYS A 23 16.95 -0.43 14.84
CA CYS A 23 15.59 -0.79 15.24
C CYS A 23 14.73 0.48 15.40
N LYS A 24 14.30 1.07 14.27
CA LYS A 24 13.14 1.96 14.29
C LYS A 24 11.88 1.12 14.42
N LYS A 25 10.99 1.52 15.32
CA LYS A 25 9.64 0.96 15.42
C LYS A 25 8.95 1.16 14.07
N ASP A 26 8.58 0.07 13.42
CA ASP A 26 7.80 0.10 12.20
C ASP A 26 6.38 0.61 12.52
N ASN A 27 6.03 1.77 11.97
CA ASN A 27 4.72 2.40 12.10
C ASN A 27 3.93 2.36 10.79
N SER A 28 4.37 1.57 9.81
CA SER A 28 3.79 1.53 8.46
C SER A 28 2.33 1.12 8.48
N GLN A 29 1.97 0.13 9.30
CA GLN A 29 0.58 -0.32 9.44
C GLN A 29 -0.33 0.76 10.06
N GLU A 30 0.14 1.49 11.07
CA GLU A 30 -0.61 2.59 11.68
C GLU A 30 -0.84 3.73 10.69
N LEU A 31 0.19 4.06 9.90
CA LEU A 31 0.12 5.08 8.85
C LEU A 31 -0.84 4.66 7.73
N LEU A 32 -0.78 3.40 7.30
CA LEU A 32 -1.70 2.85 6.30
C LEU A 32 -3.16 2.95 6.78
N GLN A 33 -3.43 2.55 8.02
CA GLN A 33 -4.79 2.64 8.59
C GLN A 33 -5.29 4.10 8.65
N LYS A 34 -4.43 5.03 9.06
CA LYS A 34 -4.76 6.47 9.06
C LYS A 34 -5.04 7.00 7.66
N ALA A 35 -4.31 6.51 6.66
CA ALA A 35 -4.51 6.89 5.26
C ALA A 35 -5.85 6.39 4.74
N GLN A 36 -6.18 5.12 5.00
CA GLN A 36 -7.48 4.53 4.65
C GLN A 36 -8.64 5.32 5.28
N ASN A 37 -8.53 5.65 6.58
CA ASN A 37 -9.53 6.46 7.27
C ASN A 37 -9.66 7.87 6.67
N SER A 38 -8.54 8.47 6.25
CA SER A 38 -8.55 9.80 5.60
C SER A 38 -9.23 9.75 4.23
N LEU A 39 -8.98 8.67 3.46
CA LEU A 39 -9.64 8.46 2.18
C LEU A 39 -11.16 8.25 2.34
N ALA A 40 -11.57 7.47 3.35
CA ALA A 40 -12.99 7.24 3.67
C ALA A 40 -13.77 8.52 4.04
N VAL A 41 -13.08 9.57 4.50
CA VAL A 41 -13.68 10.89 4.78
C VAL A 41 -13.34 11.94 3.72
N SER A 42 -13.04 11.50 2.50
CA SER A 42 -12.76 12.35 1.33
C SER A 42 -11.61 13.35 1.54
N LYS A 43 -10.53 12.91 2.21
CA LYS A 43 -9.28 13.67 2.37
C LYS A 43 -8.11 12.96 1.66
N PRO A 44 -8.13 12.88 0.32
CA PRO A 44 -7.14 12.11 -0.43
C PRO A 44 -5.72 12.66 -0.33
N ASP A 45 -5.53 13.99 -0.28
CA ASP A 45 -4.19 14.58 -0.08
C ASP A 45 -3.57 14.22 1.28
N VAL A 46 -4.40 14.14 2.32
CA VAL A 46 -3.96 13.71 3.66
C VAL A 46 -3.58 12.23 3.64
N ALA A 47 -4.39 11.39 2.98
CA ALA A 47 -4.09 9.98 2.81
C ALA A 47 -2.75 9.78 2.08
N MET A 48 -2.52 10.52 0.99
CA MET A 48 -1.24 10.48 0.27
C MET A 48 -0.07 10.91 1.16
N GLY A 49 -0.17 12.02 1.88
CA GLY A 49 0.92 12.48 2.76
C GLY A 49 1.28 11.46 3.85
N LEU A 50 0.29 10.72 4.37
CA LEU A 50 0.52 9.62 5.30
C LEU A 50 1.23 8.44 4.62
N LEU A 51 0.82 8.06 3.41
CA LEU A 51 1.41 6.95 2.66
C LEU A 51 2.82 7.26 2.17
N ASP A 52 3.10 8.51 1.76
CA ASP A 52 4.43 8.99 1.37
C ASP A 52 5.42 8.97 2.55
N SER A 53 4.91 8.98 3.79
CA SER A 53 5.74 8.90 5.00
C SER A 53 6.19 7.47 5.35
N ILE A 54 5.56 6.45 4.75
CA ILE A 54 5.94 5.04 4.90
C ILE A 54 7.22 4.80 4.09
N ARG A 55 8.27 4.33 4.76
CA ARG A 55 9.56 4.06 4.13
C ARG A 55 9.62 2.61 3.69
N ASN A 56 10.01 2.40 2.43
CA ASN A 56 10.18 1.06 1.84
C ASN A 56 8.90 0.20 2.01
N PRO A 57 7.72 0.65 1.54
CA PRO A 57 6.45 -0.06 1.69
C PRO A 57 6.50 -1.49 1.13
N GLU A 58 7.40 -1.79 0.20
CA GLU A 58 7.66 -3.13 -0.33
C GLU A 58 8.19 -4.14 0.71
N ASN A 59 8.70 -3.66 1.86
CA ASN A 59 9.15 -4.50 2.97
C ASN A 59 8.03 -4.84 3.97
N MET A 60 6.84 -4.24 3.84
CA MET A 60 5.67 -4.62 4.63
C MET A 60 5.29 -6.08 4.34
N ASP A 61 4.48 -6.69 5.20
CA ASP A 61 3.90 -7.99 4.86
C ASP A 61 3.05 -7.87 3.59
N LYS A 62 2.85 -9.00 2.92
CA LYS A 62 2.23 -8.99 1.59
C LYS A 62 0.81 -8.42 1.62
N ASN A 63 0.02 -8.66 2.67
CA ASN A 63 -1.34 -8.15 2.75
C ASN A 63 -1.32 -6.63 2.87
N ASP A 64 -0.52 -6.10 3.80
CA ASP A 64 -0.44 -4.66 4.05
C ASP A 64 0.17 -3.92 2.87
N TYR A 65 1.16 -4.50 2.17
CA TYR A 65 1.69 -3.91 0.94
C TYR A 65 0.64 -3.84 -0.19
N MET A 66 -0.24 -4.84 -0.33
CA MET A 66 -1.32 -4.76 -1.33
C MET A 66 -2.38 -3.72 -0.92
N GLN A 67 -2.70 -3.60 0.36
CA GLN A 67 -3.58 -2.55 0.86
C GLN A 67 -2.97 -1.15 0.66
N TYR A 68 -1.66 -1.02 0.87
CA TYR A 68 -0.91 0.20 0.56
C TYR A 68 -1.07 0.61 -0.90
N ILE A 69 -0.85 -0.33 -1.84
CA ILE A 69 -1.01 -0.06 -3.29
C ILE A 69 -2.42 0.43 -3.62
N VAL A 70 -3.45 -0.29 -3.16
CA VAL A 70 -4.86 0.08 -3.42
C VAL A 70 -5.17 1.47 -2.86
N THR A 71 -4.76 1.72 -1.61
CA THR A 71 -5.03 2.99 -0.92
C THR A 71 -4.27 4.15 -1.57
N TYR A 72 -3.01 3.94 -1.99
CA TYR A 72 -2.20 4.97 -2.61
C TYR A 72 -2.73 5.37 -3.99
N ILE A 73 -3.08 4.39 -4.82
CA ILE A 73 -3.65 4.66 -6.14
C ILE A 73 -5.04 5.28 -6.01
N GLY A 74 -5.84 4.83 -5.05
CA GLY A 74 -7.11 5.45 -4.74
C GLY A 74 -6.95 6.90 -4.31
N ALA A 75 -6.05 7.19 -3.37
CA ALA A 75 -5.78 8.55 -2.94
C ALA A 75 -5.24 9.44 -4.08
N LYS A 76 -4.41 8.91 -5.00
CA LYS A 76 -3.98 9.62 -6.20
C LYS A 76 -5.17 9.97 -7.11
N TYR A 77 -5.99 8.98 -7.43
CA TYR A 77 -7.17 9.16 -8.30
C TYR A 77 -8.14 10.19 -7.73
N GLU A 78 -8.53 10.04 -6.46
CA GLU A 78 -9.46 10.96 -5.78
C GLU A 78 -8.87 12.37 -5.60
N ALA A 79 -7.54 12.53 -5.61
CA ALA A 79 -6.85 13.82 -5.64
C ALA A 79 -6.70 14.40 -7.06
N GLY A 80 -7.25 13.75 -8.10
CA GLY A 80 -7.12 14.17 -9.49
C GLY A 80 -5.71 14.03 -10.07
N LYS A 81 -4.89 13.13 -9.53
CA LYS A 81 -3.53 12.86 -10.01
C LYS A 81 -3.54 11.72 -11.03
N ASP A 82 -2.64 11.82 -12.01
CA ASP A 82 -2.48 10.81 -13.05
C ASP A 82 -2.12 9.44 -12.47
N ILE A 83 -2.95 8.44 -12.82
CA ILE A 83 -2.77 7.03 -12.46
C ILE A 83 -2.47 6.12 -13.66
N THR A 84 -2.33 6.66 -14.87
CA THR A 84 -2.22 5.87 -16.11
C THR A 84 -1.01 4.91 -16.13
N LYS A 85 0.01 5.17 -15.30
CA LYS A 85 1.22 4.34 -15.16
C LYS A 85 1.21 3.41 -13.94
N ASP A 86 0.20 3.47 -13.08
CA ASP A 86 0.16 2.73 -11.82
C ASP A 86 -0.39 1.30 -11.97
N SER A 87 0.21 0.51 -12.86
CA SER A 87 -0.21 -0.87 -13.14
C SER A 87 -0.18 -1.82 -11.94
N LEU A 88 0.48 -1.44 -10.83
CA LEU A 88 0.49 -2.20 -9.59
C LEU A 88 -0.91 -2.42 -8.99
N ILE A 89 -1.90 -1.58 -9.33
CA ILE A 89 -3.29 -1.81 -8.92
C ILE A 89 -3.79 -3.18 -9.38
N LEU A 90 -3.38 -3.63 -10.57
CA LEU A 90 -3.79 -4.91 -11.14
C LEU A 90 -3.18 -6.09 -10.36
N VAL A 91 -2.00 -5.90 -9.77
CA VAL A 91 -1.36 -6.90 -8.90
C VAL A 91 -2.09 -7.01 -7.58
N ALA A 92 -2.44 -5.87 -6.97
CA ALA A 92 -3.18 -5.84 -5.71
C ALA A 92 -4.61 -6.38 -5.88
N GLN A 93 -5.30 -6.02 -6.97
CA GLN A 93 -6.62 -6.57 -7.31
C GLN A 93 -6.57 -8.09 -7.41
N ARG A 94 -5.61 -8.65 -8.18
CA ARG A 94 -5.48 -10.11 -8.31
C ARG A 94 -5.23 -10.78 -6.97
N TYR A 95 -4.42 -10.16 -6.11
CA TYR A 95 -4.13 -10.69 -4.79
C TYR A 95 -5.40 -10.83 -3.93
N PHE A 96 -6.23 -9.78 -3.84
CA PHE A 96 -7.45 -9.82 -3.02
C PHE A 96 -8.51 -10.76 -3.59
N TYR A 97 -8.66 -10.79 -4.91
CA TYR A 97 -9.55 -11.74 -5.59
C TYR A 97 -9.16 -13.19 -5.26
N MET A 98 -7.89 -13.55 -5.41
CA MET A 98 -7.40 -14.91 -5.12
C MET A 98 -7.47 -15.29 -3.63
N LYS A 99 -7.48 -14.29 -2.73
CA LYS A 99 -7.61 -14.50 -1.29
C LYS A 99 -9.06 -14.68 -0.83
N GLY A 100 -10.04 -14.49 -1.71
CA GLY A 100 -11.46 -14.57 -1.35
C GLY A 100 -11.86 -13.47 -0.35
N LYS A 101 -11.31 -12.27 -0.54
CA LYS A 101 -11.54 -11.09 0.29
C LYS A 101 -12.45 -10.12 -0.46
N PRO A 102 -13.78 -10.27 -0.36
CA PRO A 102 -14.73 -9.57 -1.23
C PRO A 102 -14.69 -8.05 -1.05
N ASP A 103 -14.55 -7.54 0.18
CA ASP A 103 -14.44 -6.09 0.43
C ASP A 103 -13.21 -5.48 -0.23
N GLU A 104 -12.02 -6.03 0.07
CA GLU A 104 -10.79 -5.52 -0.52
C GLU A 104 -10.75 -5.74 -2.03
N SER A 105 -11.35 -6.83 -2.53
CA SER A 105 -11.48 -7.10 -3.96
C SER A 105 -12.40 -6.10 -4.64
N ALA A 106 -13.50 -5.68 -4.02
CA ALA A 106 -14.40 -4.67 -4.56
C ALA A 106 -13.67 -3.32 -4.72
N ILE A 107 -12.99 -2.86 -3.66
CA ILE A 107 -12.22 -1.60 -3.70
C ILE A 107 -11.09 -1.67 -4.73
N ALA A 108 -10.36 -2.79 -4.80
CA ALA A 108 -9.28 -2.94 -5.77
C ALA A 108 -9.80 -3.05 -7.21
N ASN A 109 -10.97 -3.68 -7.43
CA ASN A 109 -11.64 -3.68 -8.73
C ASN A 109 -12.03 -2.28 -9.17
N TYR A 110 -12.57 -1.45 -8.26
CA TYR A 110 -12.96 -0.08 -8.57
C TYR A 110 -11.76 0.73 -9.09
N TYR A 111 -10.64 0.74 -8.35
CA TYR A 111 -9.46 1.49 -8.79
C TYR A 111 -8.75 0.86 -10.00
N ALA A 112 -8.86 -0.45 -10.22
CA ALA A 112 -8.43 -1.07 -11.47
C ALA A 112 -9.29 -0.62 -12.66
N ALA A 113 -10.60 -0.44 -12.47
CA ALA A 113 -11.48 0.12 -13.48
C ALA A 113 -11.06 1.54 -13.87
N GLN A 114 -10.83 2.40 -12.86
CA GLN A 114 -10.33 3.77 -13.06
C GLN A 114 -9.01 3.79 -13.84
N PHE A 115 -8.06 2.92 -13.49
CA PHE A 115 -6.80 2.80 -14.23
C PHE A 115 -7.03 2.51 -15.72
N TYR A 116 -7.95 1.61 -16.07
CA TYR A 116 -8.27 1.33 -17.48
C TYR A 116 -9.05 2.45 -18.16
N ASP A 117 -9.93 3.13 -17.43
CA ASP A 117 -10.74 4.24 -17.93
C ASP A 117 -9.85 5.44 -18.30
N GLU A 118 -8.93 5.82 -17.42
CA GLU A 118 -7.91 6.84 -17.66
C GLU A 118 -6.97 6.48 -18.84
N ASN A 119 -6.82 5.19 -19.13
CA ASN A 119 -6.08 4.68 -20.30
C ASN A 119 -6.95 4.49 -21.55
N ALA A 120 -8.21 4.98 -21.54
CA ALA A 120 -9.20 4.83 -22.61
C ALA A 120 -9.48 3.37 -23.04
N ASN A 121 -9.21 2.40 -22.15
CA ASN A 121 -9.56 1.00 -22.36
C ASN A 121 -10.93 0.70 -21.74
N PHE A 122 -11.96 1.31 -22.32
CA PHE A 122 -13.33 1.25 -21.82
C PHE A 122 -13.89 -0.18 -21.66
N PRO A 123 -13.62 -1.15 -22.55
CA PRO A 123 -14.07 -2.52 -22.35
C PRO A 123 -13.52 -3.14 -21.05
N LYS A 124 -12.24 -2.93 -20.77
CA LYS A 124 -11.62 -3.39 -19.51
C LYS A 124 -12.17 -2.62 -18.32
N ALA A 125 -12.31 -1.29 -18.43
CA ALA A 125 -12.89 -0.49 -17.35
C ALA A 125 -14.27 -1.02 -16.94
N LEU A 126 -15.16 -1.26 -17.92
CA LEU A 126 -16.49 -1.80 -17.68
C LEU A 126 -16.47 -3.19 -17.02
N GLU A 127 -15.57 -4.09 -17.46
CA GLU A 127 -15.36 -5.40 -16.84
C GLU A 127 -15.05 -5.26 -15.33
N PHE A 128 -14.12 -4.37 -14.97
CA PHE A 128 -13.74 -4.15 -13.58
C PHE A 128 -14.81 -3.42 -12.76
N TYR A 129 -15.56 -2.49 -13.36
CA TYR A 129 -16.73 -1.88 -12.69
C TYR A 129 -17.81 -2.92 -12.37
N MET A 130 -18.12 -3.82 -13.31
CA MET A 130 -19.06 -4.91 -13.06
C MET A 130 -18.57 -5.84 -11.95
N ASN A 131 -17.27 -6.20 -11.96
CA ASN A 131 -16.67 -7.01 -10.91
C ASN A 131 -16.66 -6.32 -9.54
N THR A 132 -16.61 -4.98 -9.50
CA THR A 132 -16.76 -4.21 -8.25
C THR A 132 -18.11 -4.48 -7.60
N VAL A 133 -19.20 -4.37 -8.38
CA VAL A 133 -20.56 -4.61 -7.90
C VAL A 133 -20.72 -6.06 -7.43
N LEU A 134 -20.22 -7.02 -8.20
CA LEU A 134 -20.31 -8.44 -7.85
C LEU A 134 -19.60 -8.79 -6.53
N GLU A 135 -18.41 -8.24 -6.28
CA GLU A 135 -17.68 -8.49 -5.04
C GLU A 135 -18.31 -7.76 -3.84
N ALA A 136 -18.84 -6.55 -4.04
CA ALA A 136 -19.57 -5.82 -3.00
C ALA A 136 -20.85 -6.57 -2.58
N ASP A 137 -21.59 -7.14 -3.54
CA ASP A 137 -22.78 -7.96 -3.25
C ASP A 137 -22.43 -9.24 -2.49
N LYS A 138 -21.29 -9.88 -2.77
CA LYS A 138 -20.81 -11.03 -2.02
C LYS A 138 -20.49 -10.67 -0.57
N SER A 139 -19.81 -9.54 -0.36
CA SER A 139 -19.48 -9.07 0.98
C SER A 139 -20.73 -8.90 1.84
N ASN A 140 -21.74 -8.17 1.33
CA ASN A 140 -23.01 -7.93 2.02
C ASN A 140 -23.78 -9.22 2.40
N ASN A 141 -23.59 -10.29 1.65
CA ASN A 141 -24.21 -11.59 1.94
C ASN A 141 -23.40 -12.46 2.90
N SER A 142 -22.09 -12.18 3.07
CA SER A 142 -21.23 -12.90 4.01
C SER A 142 -21.35 -12.41 5.47
N GLU A 143 -21.92 -11.21 5.67
CA GLU A 143 -22.20 -10.63 6.99
C GLU A 143 -23.60 -10.99 7.54
N ARG A 144 -24.43 -11.73 6.78
CA ARG A 144 -25.76 -12.22 7.21
C ARG A 144 -25.71 -13.68 7.65
#